data_AF-A0A0N4XMZ4-F1
#
_entry.id   AF-A0A0N4XMZ4-F1
#
_cell.length_a   1.000
_cell.length_b   1.000
_cell.length_c   1.000
_cell.angle_alpha   90.00
_cell.angle_beta   90.00
_cell.angle_gamma   90.00
#
_symmetry.space_group_name_H-M   'P 1'
#
loop_
_entity.id
_entity.type
_entity.pdbx_description
1 polymer ?
#
loop_
_entity_poly.entity_id
_entity_poly.type
_entity_poly.pdbx_seq_one_letter_code
_entity_poly.pdbx_strand_id
1 'polypeptide(L)'
;MFKVTEFQDNGQYSLIRGQNLKSWISLEFAHQMIVPVLTTMFTHLARNHFGTDVLLDDIQAACYKILDSLYMVTGLTSSAAQRKTIGFETEKHRPGLGQCLSAFASCFPVAFLEPEYNKYNKYSVLAKTQDQSVQVQEMLQNLSTHIPHIEKLLTEIEQVANNGVMYVEQPNVYDVDLPMMCSYLAYWFNQGPDGKKAENASITAVAADHINRIFCALLRMVRNHVGVENAPWLCRTNCKWGDLFRKPLMPFSNGSMKCAVISAVKNNIIDKLRRCAT
;
A
#
# COMPACT_ATOMS: atom_id res chain seq x y z
N MET A 1 2.90 0.55 35.69
CA MET A 1 2.88 -0.93 35.64
C MET A 1 1.45 -1.38 35.93
N PHE A 2 0.58 -1.35 34.91
CA PHE A 2 -0.79 -1.83 35.04
C PHE A 2 -0.76 -3.36 35.01
N LYS A 3 -1.31 -3.98 36.05
CA LYS A 3 -1.13 -5.40 36.34
C LYS A 3 -1.81 -6.26 35.28
N VAL A 4 -1.04 -7.20 34.75
CA VAL A 4 -1.39 -8.30 33.83
C VAL A 4 -2.51 -9.22 34.39
N THR A 5 -2.93 -9.04 35.64
CA THR A 5 -3.89 -9.91 36.34
C THR A 5 -5.33 -9.84 35.82
N GLU A 6 -5.80 -8.72 35.24
CA GLU A 6 -7.21 -8.63 34.79
C GLU A 6 -7.54 -9.46 33.54
N PHE A 7 -6.53 -9.90 32.78
CA PHE A 7 -6.73 -10.76 31.60
C PHE A 7 -6.95 -12.24 31.94
N GLN A 8 -6.55 -12.69 33.14
CA GLN A 8 -6.69 -14.10 33.53
C GLN A 8 -8.11 -14.44 34.02
N ASP A 9 -8.88 -13.46 34.48
CA ASP A 9 -10.20 -13.66 35.12
C ASP A 9 -11.39 -13.24 34.22
N ASN A 10 -11.36 -13.56 32.93
CA ASN A 10 -12.47 -13.26 31.99
C ASN A 10 -12.91 -11.78 31.96
N GLY A 11 -12.01 -10.85 32.29
CA GLY A 11 -12.29 -9.42 32.32
C GLY A 11 -12.67 -8.89 30.94
N GLN A 12 -13.87 -8.35 30.79
CA GLN A 12 -14.26 -7.66 29.57
C GLN A 12 -13.54 -6.31 29.48
N TYR A 13 -12.80 -6.11 28.38
CA TYR A 13 -12.01 -4.90 28.10
C TYR A 13 -12.83 -3.59 28.17
N SER A 14 -14.15 -3.68 28.10
CA SER A 14 -15.12 -2.60 28.19
C SER A 14 -15.25 -2.01 29.61
N LEU A 15 -15.02 -2.79 30.67
CA LEU A 15 -15.25 -2.37 32.07
C LEU A 15 -14.12 -1.49 32.63
N ILE A 16 -12.93 -1.55 32.04
CA ILE A 16 -11.77 -0.73 32.45
C ILE A 16 -11.90 0.73 31.95
N ARG A 17 -12.81 1.00 30.99
CA ARG A 17 -12.90 2.30 30.29
C ARG A 17 -14.05 3.17 30.80
N GLY A 18 -13.76 4.06 31.74
CA GLY A 18 -14.65 5.17 32.11
C GLY A 18 -15.14 5.99 30.88
N GLN A 19 -16.30 6.63 31.01
CA GLN A 19 -17.11 7.14 29.89
C GLN A 19 -16.55 8.33 29.07
N ASN A 20 -15.38 8.90 29.40
CA ASN A 20 -14.94 10.19 28.82
C ASN A 20 -13.80 10.14 27.76
N LEU A 21 -13.39 8.97 27.24
CA LEU A 21 -12.29 8.87 26.25
C LEU A 21 -12.58 7.93 25.05
N LYS A 22 -13.86 7.74 24.68
CA LYS A 22 -14.26 6.69 23.72
C LYS A 22 -13.63 6.81 22.33
N SER A 23 -13.42 8.02 21.79
CA SER A 23 -12.91 8.23 20.42
C SER A 23 -11.39 8.18 20.29
N TRP A 24 -10.65 8.53 21.34
CA TRP A 24 -9.18 8.60 21.28
C TRP A 24 -8.60 7.20 21.43
N ILE A 25 -9.13 6.44 22.40
CA ILE A 25 -8.73 5.05 22.64
C ILE A 25 -9.14 4.14 21.47
N SER A 26 -10.21 4.47 20.73
CA SER A 26 -10.61 3.67 19.54
C SER A 26 -9.65 3.85 18.36
N LEU A 27 -9.18 5.07 18.10
CA LEU A 27 -8.23 5.35 17.02
C LEU A 27 -6.85 4.76 17.36
N GLU A 28 -6.41 4.92 18.61
CA GLU A 28 -5.16 4.33 19.08
C GLU A 28 -5.19 2.80 19.03
N PHE A 29 -6.30 2.18 19.45
CA PHE A 29 -6.50 0.73 19.34
C PHE A 29 -6.46 0.26 17.87
N ALA A 30 -7.10 0.97 16.95
CA ALA A 30 -7.05 0.63 15.54
C ALA A 30 -5.61 0.64 15.01
N HIS A 31 -4.84 1.69 15.29
CA HIS A 31 -3.46 1.80 14.81
C HIS A 31 -2.47 0.85 15.50
N GLN A 32 -2.65 0.56 16.79
CA GLN A 32 -1.70 -0.25 17.56
C GLN A 32 -2.01 -1.75 17.55
N MET A 33 -3.27 -2.15 17.30
CA MET A 33 -3.67 -3.56 17.34
C MET A 33 -4.22 -4.04 16.00
N ILE A 34 -5.21 -3.35 15.43
CA ILE A 34 -5.89 -3.82 14.22
C ILE A 34 -4.96 -3.72 13.00
N VAL A 35 -4.32 -2.57 12.78
CA VAL A 35 -3.43 -2.36 11.62
C VAL A 35 -2.25 -3.34 11.62
N PRO A 36 -1.54 -3.61 12.74
CA PRO A 36 -0.47 -4.62 12.76
C PRO A 36 -0.97 -6.05 12.50
N VAL A 37 -2.13 -6.44 13.06
CA VAL A 37 -2.73 -7.77 12.82
C VAL A 37 -3.11 -7.92 11.35
N LEU A 38 -3.75 -6.92 10.75
CA LEU A 38 -4.05 -6.92 9.31
C LEU A 38 -2.78 -6.98 8.47
N THR A 39 -1.76 -6.19 8.81
CA THR A 39 -0.48 -6.14 8.08
C THR A 39 0.21 -7.51 8.09
N THR A 40 0.26 -8.18 9.25
CA THR A 40 0.86 -9.51 9.38
C THR A 40 0.05 -10.57 8.64
N MET A 41 -1.27 -10.53 8.72
CA MET A 41 -2.17 -11.43 7.99
C MET A 41 -2.01 -11.27 6.46
N PHE A 42 -2.10 -10.06 5.92
CA PHE A 42 -1.89 -9.82 4.49
C PHE A 42 -0.49 -10.17 4.03
N THR A 43 0.54 -9.89 4.85
CA THR A 43 1.92 -10.29 4.53
C THR A 43 2.07 -11.81 4.47
N HIS A 44 1.41 -12.54 5.38
CA HIS A 44 1.41 -14.00 5.36
C HIS A 44 0.67 -14.54 4.13
N LEU A 45 -0.49 -13.99 3.79
CA LEU A 45 -1.23 -14.36 2.57
C LEU A 45 -0.42 -14.09 1.30
N ALA A 46 0.29 -12.95 1.22
CA ALA A 46 1.13 -12.59 0.09
C ALA A 46 2.28 -13.60 -0.11
N ARG A 47 2.98 -13.94 0.97
CA ARG A 47 4.14 -14.85 0.93
C ARG A 47 3.78 -16.28 0.56
N ASN A 48 2.59 -16.74 0.96
CA ASN A 48 2.12 -18.09 0.68
C ASN A 48 1.19 -18.16 -0.54
N HIS A 49 0.90 -17.03 -1.19
CA HIS A 49 0.01 -16.93 -2.34
C HIS A 49 -1.44 -17.40 -2.09
N PHE A 50 -1.93 -17.35 -0.85
CA PHE A 50 -3.29 -17.78 -0.48
C PHE A 50 -4.36 -16.70 -0.69
N GLY A 51 -3.99 -15.54 -1.23
CA GLY A 51 -4.93 -14.44 -1.46
C GLY A 51 -6.11 -14.81 -2.36
N THR A 52 -5.86 -15.59 -3.42
CA THR A 52 -6.88 -16.08 -4.36
C THR A 52 -7.78 -17.16 -3.78
N ASP A 53 -7.40 -17.77 -2.65
CA ASP A 53 -8.16 -18.84 -2.00
C ASP A 53 -8.97 -18.32 -0.82
N VAL A 54 -8.50 -17.27 -0.15
CA VAL A 54 -9.07 -16.75 1.11
C VAL A 54 -9.86 -15.46 0.90
N LEU A 55 -9.41 -14.54 0.04
CA LEU A 55 -9.96 -13.18 -0.07
C LEU A 55 -11.05 -13.07 -1.16
N LEU A 56 -12.02 -13.97 -1.09
CA LEU A 56 -13.13 -14.09 -2.04
C LEU A 56 -14.48 -13.72 -1.41
N ASP A 57 -15.50 -13.53 -2.25
CA ASP A 57 -16.90 -13.37 -1.84
C ASP A 57 -17.11 -12.32 -0.74
N ASP A 58 -17.75 -12.67 0.38
CA ASP A 58 -18.05 -11.74 1.46
C ASP A 58 -16.77 -11.17 2.13
N ILE A 59 -15.69 -11.96 2.15
CA ILE A 59 -14.39 -11.52 2.65
C ILE A 59 -13.82 -10.45 1.71
N GLN A 60 -14.01 -10.59 0.40
CA GLN A 60 -13.60 -9.58 -0.58
C GLN A 60 -14.34 -8.24 -0.36
N ALA A 61 -15.65 -8.30 -0.10
CA ALA A 61 -16.44 -7.11 0.25
C ALA A 61 -15.91 -6.41 1.53
N ALA A 62 -15.55 -7.18 2.56
CA ALA A 62 -14.94 -6.64 3.77
C ALA A 62 -13.55 -6.04 3.49
N CYS A 63 -12.76 -6.69 2.63
CA CYS A 63 -11.45 -6.19 2.20
C CYS A 63 -11.53 -4.82 1.53
N TYR A 64 -12.50 -4.61 0.64
CA TYR A 64 -12.73 -3.30 0.04
C TYR A 64 -13.09 -2.23 1.08
N LYS A 65 -13.91 -2.56 2.09
CA LYS A 65 -14.23 -1.61 3.18
C LYS A 65 -13.01 -1.26 4.01
N ILE A 66 -12.17 -2.25 4.31
CA ILE A 66 -10.90 -2.05 5.02
C ILE A 66 -9.98 -1.16 4.19
N LEU A 67 -9.83 -1.44 2.90
CA LEU A 67 -9.02 -0.66 1.98
C LEU A 67 -9.47 0.80 1.90
N ASP A 68 -10.75 1.05 1.64
CA ASP A 68 -11.33 2.40 1.57
C ASP A 68 -11.18 3.14 2.91
N SER A 69 -11.43 2.46 4.04
CA SER A 69 -11.27 3.05 5.38
C SER A 69 -9.81 3.42 5.68
N LEU A 70 -8.86 2.52 5.39
CA LEU A 70 -7.43 2.77 5.62
C LEU A 70 -6.95 3.94 4.76
N TYR A 71 -7.33 3.98 3.49
CA TYR A 71 -6.93 5.03 2.55
C TYR A 71 -7.60 6.39 2.87
N MET A 72 -8.88 6.39 3.27
CA MET A 72 -9.56 7.59 3.75
C MET A 72 -8.83 8.17 4.98
N VAL A 73 -8.41 7.33 5.92
CA VAL A 73 -7.71 7.78 7.13
C VAL A 73 -6.36 8.43 6.83
N THR A 74 -5.63 7.99 5.81
CA THR A 74 -4.38 8.65 5.40
C THR A 74 -4.65 10.04 4.81
N GLY A 75 -5.72 10.17 4.01
CA GLY A 75 -6.19 11.43 3.41
C GLY A 75 -6.81 12.44 4.39
N LEU A 76 -7.34 11.97 5.53
CA LEU A 76 -7.90 12.84 6.58
C LEU A 76 -6.88 13.85 7.13
N THR A 77 -5.57 13.59 7.03
CA THR A 77 -4.56 14.56 7.48
C THR A 77 -4.68 15.91 6.73
N SER A 78 -5.14 15.89 5.49
CA SER A 78 -5.32 17.08 4.65
C SER A 78 -6.61 17.86 4.96
N SER A 79 -7.65 17.21 5.51
CA SER A 79 -8.96 17.84 5.80
C SER A 79 -9.25 18.03 7.30
N ALA A 80 -8.62 17.25 8.17
CA ALA A 80 -8.80 17.26 9.63
C ALA A 80 -7.92 18.30 10.35
N ALA A 81 -7.41 19.31 9.62
CA ALA A 81 -6.71 20.48 10.17
C ALA A 81 -7.49 21.19 11.30
N GLN A 82 -8.79 20.91 11.45
CA GLN A 82 -9.67 21.43 12.49
C GLN A 82 -9.61 20.66 13.83
N ARG A 83 -8.99 19.47 13.91
CA ARG A 83 -8.84 18.69 15.16
C ARG A 83 -7.39 18.25 15.36
N LYS A 84 -6.59 19.15 15.94
CA LYS A 84 -5.13 19.00 16.17
C LYS A 84 -4.72 17.62 16.69
N THR A 85 -5.50 17.03 17.60
CA THR A 85 -5.19 15.74 18.23
C THR A 85 -5.38 14.53 17.31
N ILE A 86 -6.32 14.59 16.35
CA ILE A 86 -6.54 13.50 15.38
C ILE A 86 -5.48 13.55 14.28
N GLY A 87 -5.16 14.74 13.77
CA GLY A 87 -4.10 14.91 12.77
C GLY A 87 -2.74 14.42 13.25
N PHE A 88 -2.38 14.70 14.51
CA PHE A 88 -1.13 14.24 15.11
C PHE A 88 -1.01 12.71 15.20
N GLU A 89 -2.05 12.02 15.69
CA GLU A 89 -2.02 10.55 15.79
C GLU A 89 -2.04 9.88 14.41
N THR A 90 -2.81 10.41 13.45
CA THR A 90 -2.78 9.92 12.07
C THR A 90 -1.41 10.09 11.45
N GLU A 91 -0.73 11.22 11.65
CA GLU A 91 0.63 11.45 11.17
C GLU A 91 1.64 10.47 11.78
N LYS A 92 1.59 10.28 13.09
CA LYS A 92 2.44 9.34 13.83
C LYS A 92 2.29 7.89 13.34
N HIS A 93 1.07 7.48 12.97
CA HIS A 93 0.78 6.11 12.55
C HIS A 93 0.69 5.91 11.03
N ARG A 94 0.80 6.98 10.23
CA ARG A 94 0.76 6.96 8.75
C ARG A 94 1.67 5.89 8.13
N PRO A 95 2.93 5.70 8.57
CA PRO A 95 3.77 4.65 8.02
C PRO A 95 3.22 3.23 8.24
N GLY A 96 2.56 2.99 9.37
CA GLY A 96 1.92 1.71 9.66
C GLY A 96 0.71 1.45 8.76
N LEU A 97 -0.09 2.48 8.48
CA LEU A 97 -1.19 2.41 7.51
C LEU A 97 -0.68 2.09 6.10
N GLY A 98 0.36 2.78 5.65
CA GLY A 98 0.99 2.53 4.36
C GLY A 98 1.61 1.14 4.24
N GLN A 99 2.23 0.62 5.31
CA GLN A 99 2.71 -0.77 5.35
C GLN A 99 1.57 -1.78 5.23
N CYS A 100 0.44 -1.53 5.90
CA CYS A 100 -0.75 -2.37 5.80
C CYS A 100 -1.33 -2.37 4.37
N LEU A 101 -1.45 -1.19 3.75
CA LEU A 101 -1.92 -1.03 2.36
C LEU A 101 -0.96 -1.71 1.36
N SER A 102 0.35 -1.59 1.56
CA SER A 102 1.36 -2.29 0.78
C SER A 102 1.24 -3.81 0.93
N ALA A 103 1.03 -4.32 2.14
CA ALA A 103 0.82 -5.75 2.38
C ALA A 103 -0.46 -6.24 1.68
N PHE A 104 -1.56 -5.50 1.83
CA PHE A 104 -2.83 -5.77 1.15
C PHE A 104 -2.66 -5.83 -0.38
N ALA A 105 -1.99 -4.83 -0.96
CA ALA A 105 -1.74 -4.76 -2.40
C ALA A 105 -0.91 -5.92 -2.96
N SER A 106 -0.20 -6.65 -2.08
CA SER A 106 0.64 -7.78 -2.45
C SER A 106 -0.10 -9.13 -2.43
N CYS A 107 -1.35 -9.19 -1.94
CA CYS A 107 -2.12 -10.43 -1.83
C CYS A 107 -3.55 -10.34 -2.35
N PHE A 108 -4.11 -9.14 -2.53
CA PHE A 108 -5.50 -9.00 -2.92
C PHE A 108 -5.73 -9.49 -4.36
N PRO A 109 -6.68 -10.42 -4.60
CA PRO A 109 -6.81 -11.10 -5.89
C PRO A 109 -7.54 -10.30 -6.97
N VAL A 110 -7.83 -9.02 -6.71
CA VAL A 110 -8.55 -8.11 -7.63
C VAL A 110 -7.77 -6.81 -7.82
N ALA A 111 -7.70 -6.32 -9.06
CA ALA A 111 -6.91 -5.16 -9.45
C ALA A 111 -7.61 -3.86 -9.01
N PHE A 112 -7.61 -3.59 -7.70
CA PHE A 112 -8.40 -2.52 -7.10
C PHE A 112 -8.04 -1.09 -7.55
N LEU A 113 -6.87 -0.85 -8.15
CA LEU A 113 -6.48 0.44 -8.74
C LEU A 113 -6.90 0.58 -10.22
N GLU A 114 -7.46 -0.49 -10.81
CA GLU A 114 -7.86 -0.58 -12.22
C GLU A 114 -9.28 -1.20 -12.32
N PRO A 115 -10.31 -0.54 -11.74
CA PRO A 115 -11.65 -1.10 -11.59
C PRO A 115 -12.30 -1.54 -12.91
N GLU A 116 -11.90 -0.94 -14.03
CA GLU A 116 -12.36 -1.28 -15.38
C GLU A 116 -12.04 -2.73 -15.80
N TYR A 117 -11.02 -3.36 -15.20
CA TYR A 117 -10.64 -4.75 -15.47
C TYR A 117 -11.32 -5.76 -14.54
N ASN A 118 -11.93 -5.31 -13.44
CA ASN A 118 -12.50 -6.20 -12.42
C ASN A 118 -13.66 -7.08 -12.94
N LYS A 119 -14.36 -6.66 -13.99
CA LYS A 119 -15.40 -7.47 -14.66
C LYS A 119 -14.85 -8.69 -15.40
N TYR A 120 -13.57 -8.66 -15.79
CA TYR A 120 -12.91 -9.75 -16.51
C TYR A 120 -12.21 -10.72 -15.56
N ASN A 121 -12.07 -10.35 -14.28
CA ASN A 121 -11.40 -11.16 -13.28
C ASN A 121 -12.36 -12.15 -12.63
N LYS A 122 -12.14 -13.45 -12.82
CA LYS A 122 -12.96 -14.55 -12.25
C LYS A 122 -13.06 -14.55 -10.72
N TYR A 123 -12.08 -13.98 -10.02
CA TYR A 123 -12.07 -13.87 -8.56
C TYR A 123 -12.88 -12.67 -8.06
N SER A 124 -13.25 -11.75 -8.96
CA SER A 124 -14.01 -10.56 -8.63
C SER A 124 -15.46 -10.90 -8.34
N VAL A 125 -15.97 -10.37 -7.23
CA VAL A 125 -17.40 -10.38 -6.90
C VAL A 125 -18.22 -9.70 -8.02
N LEU A 126 -17.63 -8.72 -8.73
CA LEU A 126 -18.22 -8.03 -9.90
C LEU A 126 -18.25 -8.86 -11.19
N ALA A 127 -17.55 -9.99 -11.26
CA ALA A 127 -17.65 -10.89 -12.41
C ALA A 127 -18.84 -11.86 -12.29
N LYS A 128 -19.46 -11.99 -11.10
CA LYS A 128 -20.56 -12.93 -10.80
C LYS A 128 -21.97 -12.31 -10.97
N THR A 129 -22.08 -11.24 -11.75
CA THR A 129 -23.18 -10.24 -11.72
C THR A 129 -24.49 -10.66 -12.41
N GLN A 130 -24.95 -11.89 -12.20
CA GLN A 130 -26.36 -12.24 -12.48
C GLN A 130 -27.15 -12.66 -11.23
N ASP A 131 -26.50 -13.10 -10.15
CA ASP A 131 -27.19 -13.63 -8.94
C ASP A 131 -26.94 -12.84 -7.64
N GLN A 132 -26.31 -11.66 -7.71
CA GLN A 132 -26.01 -10.86 -6.50
C GLN A 132 -27.09 -9.83 -6.17
N SER A 133 -27.31 -9.60 -4.87
CA SER A 133 -28.28 -8.62 -4.39
C SER A 133 -27.87 -7.19 -4.76
N VAL A 134 -28.87 -6.34 -5.02
CA VAL A 134 -28.70 -4.91 -5.38
C VAL A 134 -27.81 -4.16 -4.36
N GLN A 135 -27.87 -4.55 -3.08
CA GLN A 135 -27.05 -3.98 -2.01
C GLN A 135 -25.55 -4.25 -2.17
N VAL A 136 -25.13 -5.41 -2.70
CA VAL A 136 -23.72 -5.72 -2.94
C VAL A 136 -23.18 -4.90 -4.11
N GLN A 137 -24.01 -4.71 -5.14
CA GLN A 137 -23.67 -3.87 -6.30
C GLN A 137 -23.52 -2.40 -5.93
N GLU A 138 -24.47 -1.85 -5.17
CA GLU A 138 -24.43 -0.47 -4.68
C GLU A 138 -23.25 -0.24 -3.72
N MET A 139 -22.97 -1.21 -2.85
CA MET A 139 -21.80 -1.16 -1.97
C MET A 139 -20.50 -1.17 -2.77
N LEU A 140 -20.34 -2.03 -3.77
CA LEU A 140 -19.15 -2.09 -4.62
C LEU A 140 -18.95 -0.82 -5.47
N GLN A 141 -20.05 -0.19 -5.91
CA GLN A 141 -20.01 1.06 -6.64
C GLN A 141 -19.61 2.25 -5.75
N ASN A 142 -19.94 2.20 -4.46
CA ASN A 142 -19.52 3.17 -3.44
C ASN A 142 -18.11 2.90 -2.87
N LEU A 143 -17.61 1.66 -3.00
CA LEU A 143 -16.34 1.15 -2.42
C LEU A 143 -15.05 1.64 -3.10
N SER A 144 -15.13 2.66 -3.94
CA SER A 144 -13.99 3.19 -4.70
C SER A 144 -13.89 4.71 -4.67
N THR A 145 -14.68 5.39 -3.82
CA THR A 145 -14.75 6.87 -3.86
C THR A 145 -13.46 7.54 -3.39
N HIS A 146 -12.73 6.94 -2.44
CA HIS A 146 -11.47 7.50 -1.93
C HIS A 146 -10.22 6.91 -2.58
N ILE A 147 -10.32 5.72 -3.16
CA ILE A 147 -9.17 5.00 -3.74
C ILE A 147 -8.89 5.58 -5.14
N PRO A 148 -7.72 6.19 -5.37
CA PRO A 148 -7.37 6.73 -6.67
C PRO A 148 -7.01 5.62 -7.67
N HIS A 149 -7.16 5.93 -8.95
CA HIS A 149 -6.71 5.06 -10.04
C HIS A 149 -5.17 5.00 -10.13
N ILE A 150 -4.67 3.91 -10.70
CA ILE A 150 -3.24 3.65 -10.88
C ILE A 150 -2.47 4.82 -11.54
N GLU A 151 -3.02 5.40 -12.61
CA GLU A 151 -2.39 6.49 -13.36
C GLU A 151 -2.29 7.79 -12.57
N LYS A 152 -3.30 8.07 -11.74
CA LYS A 152 -3.30 9.25 -10.87
C LYS A 152 -2.19 9.12 -9.83
N LEU A 153 -2.09 7.98 -9.15
CA LEU A 153 -1.04 7.71 -8.16
C LEU A 153 0.36 7.76 -8.77
N LEU A 154 0.57 7.14 -9.94
CA LEU A 154 1.85 7.20 -10.64
C LEU A 154 2.25 8.64 -10.95
N THR A 155 1.32 9.42 -11.49
CA THR A 155 1.57 10.82 -11.85
C THR A 155 1.91 11.66 -10.63
N GLU A 156 1.19 11.50 -9.52
CA GLU A 156 1.46 12.22 -8.26
C GLU A 156 2.85 11.88 -7.70
N ILE A 157 3.23 10.59 -7.69
CA ILE A 157 4.56 10.14 -7.25
C ILE A 157 5.65 10.70 -8.17
N GLU A 158 5.44 10.67 -9.49
CA GLU A 158 6.36 11.22 -10.48
C GLU A 158 6.55 12.74 -10.31
N GLN A 159 5.48 13.47 -10.03
CA GLN A 159 5.53 14.92 -9.77
C GLN A 159 6.38 15.22 -8.53
N VAL A 160 6.16 14.51 -7.42
CA VAL A 160 7.00 14.63 -6.21
C VAL A 160 8.47 14.36 -6.52
N ALA A 161 8.75 13.30 -7.27
CA ALA A 161 10.10 12.92 -7.66
C ALA A 161 10.79 13.96 -8.56
N ASN A 162 10.06 14.50 -9.54
CA ASN A 162 10.56 15.45 -10.53
C ASN A 162 10.78 16.84 -9.93
N ASN A 163 9.89 17.27 -9.03
CA ASN A 163 9.95 18.57 -8.38
C ASN A 163 10.93 18.60 -7.19
N GLY A 164 11.46 17.44 -6.78
CA GLY A 164 12.38 17.37 -5.65
C GLY A 164 11.74 17.62 -4.30
N VAL A 165 10.42 17.40 -4.19
CA VAL A 165 9.64 17.62 -2.97
C VAL A 165 10.12 16.66 -1.89
N MET A 166 10.47 17.19 -0.72
CA MET A 166 11.05 16.40 0.37
C MET A 166 9.99 15.65 1.16
N TYR A 167 10.41 14.63 1.92
CA TYR A 167 9.54 13.82 2.78
C TYR A 167 8.64 14.66 3.70
N VAL A 168 9.18 15.72 4.30
CA VAL A 168 8.44 16.59 5.25
C VAL A 168 7.28 17.32 4.56
N GLU A 169 7.40 17.60 3.27
CA GLU A 169 6.40 18.37 2.51
C GLU A 169 5.24 17.49 2.04
N GLN A 170 5.51 16.24 1.67
CA GLN A 170 4.48 15.29 1.21
C GLN A 170 4.63 13.89 1.80
N PRO A 171 4.50 13.73 3.14
CA PRO A 171 4.78 12.46 3.78
C PRO A 171 3.81 11.34 3.37
N ASN A 172 2.58 11.66 2.92
CA ASN A 172 1.65 10.66 2.39
C ASN A 172 2.21 9.93 1.16
N VAL A 173 2.82 10.66 0.23
CA VAL A 173 3.39 10.06 -0.97
C VAL A 173 4.50 9.09 -0.62
N TYR A 174 5.35 9.43 0.34
CA TYR A 174 6.47 8.60 0.76
C TYR A 174 6.07 7.39 1.62
N ASP A 175 5.14 7.58 2.56
CA ASP A 175 4.76 6.54 3.53
C ASP A 175 3.63 5.63 3.05
N VAL A 176 2.78 6.09 2.14
CA VAL A 176 1.55 5.39 1.73
C VAL A 176 1.57 5.07 0.24
N ASP A 177 1.58 6.10 -0.61
CA ASP A 177 1.33 5.93 -2.05
C ASP A 177 2.47 5.15 -2.70
N LEU A 178 3.72 5.56 -2.46
CA LEU A 178 4.91 4.91 -2.99
C LEU A 178 5.04 3.42 -2.59
N PRO A 179 5.01 3.03 -1.30
CA PRO A 179 5.09 1.62 -0.92
C PRO A 179 3.90 0.79 -1.41
N MET A 180 2.69 1.35 -1.40
CA MET A 180 1.50 0.66 -1.92
C MET A 180 1.65 0.38 -3.42
N MET A 181 2.05 1.40 -4.20
CA MET A 181 2.28 1.28 -5.64
C MET A 181 3.39 0.30 -5.99
N CYS A 182 4.51 0.34 -5.27
CA CYS A 182 5.59 -0.64 -5.45
C CYS A 182 5.08 -2.08 -5.28
N SER A 183 4.32 -2.33 -4.22
CA SER A 183 3.74 -3.65 -3.94
C SER A 183 2.70 -4.08 -4.96
N TYR A 184 1.78 -3.18 -5.31
CA TYR A 184 0.72 -3.42 -6.28
C TYR A 184 1.32 -3.82 -7.64
N LEU A 185 2.23 -2.98 -8.16
CA LEU A 185 2.86 -3.21 -9.45
C LEU A 185 3.71 -4.49 -9.45
N ALA A 186 4.44 -4.78 -8.37
CA ALA A 186 5.21 -6.02 -8.28
C ALA A 186 4.34 -7.28 -8.30
N TYR A 187 3.14 -7.23 -7.71
CA TYR A 187 2.19 -8.33 -7.70
C TYR A 187 1.48 -8.48 -9.06
N TRP A 188 0.90 -7.39 -9.59
CA TRP A 188 0.09 -7.41 -10.80
C TRP A 188 0.90 -7.54 -12.08
N PHE A 189 2.17 -7.12 -12.11
CA PHE A 189 3.05 -7.33 -13.29
C PHE A 189 3.15 -8.80 -13.70
N ASN A 190 3.09 -9.75 -12.76
CA ASN A 190 3.12 -11.18 -13.11
C ASN A 190 1.86 -11.65 -13.87
N GLN A 191 0.76 -10.93 -13.71
CA GLN A 191 -0.58 -11.24 -14.23
C GLN A 191 -0.97 -10.34 -15.41
N GLY A 192 -0.19 -9.30 -15.69
CA GLY A 192 -0.41 -8.38 -16.80
C GLY A 192 0.14 -8.87 -18.14
N PRO A 193 0.01 -8.05 -19.20
CA PRO A 193 0.33 -8.41 -20.57
C PRO A 193 1.80 -8.80 -20.77
N ASP A 194 2.72 -8.17 -20.03
CA ASP A 194 4.16 -8.46 -20.07
C ASP A 194 4.59 -9.53 -19.05
N GLY A 195 3.61 -10.10 -18.32
CA GLY A 195 3.81 -11.05 -17.24
C GLY A 195 3.96 -12.50 -17.71
N LYS A 196 4.37 -13.38 -16.80
CA LYS A 196 4.53 -14.82 -17.09
C LYS A 196 3.20 -15.58 -17.24
N LYS A 197 2.09 -15.00 -16.77
CA LYS A 197 0.76 -15.63 -16.70
C LYS A 197 -0.29 -14.88 -17.52
N ALA A 198 0.05 -14.36 -18.70
CA ALA A 198 -0.93 -13.69 -19.57
C ALA A 198 -2.05 -14.68 -19.96
N GLU A 199 -3.26 -14.49 -19.42
CA GLU A 199 -4.48 -15.20 -19.83
C GLU A 199 -5.18 -14.45 -20.99
N ASN A 200 -6.08 -15.11 -21.72
CA ASN A 200 -6.74 -14.59 -22.94
C ASN A 200 -7.60 -13.32 -22.72
N ALA A 201 -7.93 -12.97 -21.48
CA ALA A 201 -8.55 -11.71 -21.10
C ALA A 201 -7.65 -11.03 -20.05
N SER A 202 -7.14 -9.84 -20.38
CA SER A 202 -6.27 -9.09 -19.47
C SER A 202 -7.08 -8.67 -18.24
N ILE A 203 -6.73 -9.19 -17.06
CA ILE A 203 -7.37 -8.84 -15.78
C ILE A 203 -6.73 -7.61 -15.10
N THR A 204 -5.75 -6.99 -15.79
CA THR A 204 -4.98 -5.79 -15.40
C THR A 204 -4.30 -5.23 -16.66
N ALA A 205 -3.98 -3.94 -16.70
CA ALA A 205 -3.12 -3.31 -17.70
C ALA A 205 -1.67 -3.12 -17.22
N VAL A 206 -1.32 -3.58 -16.02
CA VAL A 206 0.03 -3.40 -15.46
C VAL A 206 1.09 -4.03 -16.36
N ALA A 207 1.72 -3.17 -17.13
CA ALA A 207 2.82 -3.45 -18.06
C ALA A 207 4.18 -2.96 -17.52
N ALA A 208 5.24 -3.26 -18.26
CA ALA A 208 6.61 -2.83 -17.95
C ALA A 208 6.77 -1.30 -17.89
N ASP A 209 5.95 -0.55 -18.62
CA ASP A 209 5.96 0.92 -18.57
C ASP A 209 5.70 1.46 -17.16
N HIS A 210 4.64 0.98 -16.49
CA HIS A 210 4.32 1.37 -15.11
C HIS A 210 5.46 1.05 -14.13
N ILE A 211 6.11 -0.13 -14.30
CA ILE A 211 7.26 -0.54 -13.50
C ILE A 211 8.44 0.42 -13.71
N ASN A 212 8.73 0.79 -14.95
CA ASN A 212 9.81 1.71 -15.28
C ASN A 212 9.54 3.12 -14.74
N ARG A 213 8.30 3.59 -14.82
CA ARG A 213 7.86 4.89 -14.30
C ARG A 213 8.06 4.99 -12.79
N ILE A 214 7.50 4.05 -12.01
CA ILE A 214 7.66 4.05 -10.55
C ILE A 214 9.14 3.91 -10.16
N PHE A 215 9.90 3.11 -10.89
CA PHE A 215 11.33 2.91 -10.66
C PHE A 215 12.15 4.18 -10.89
N CYS A 216 11.87 4.90 -11.98
CA CYS A 216 12.53 6.17 -12.27
C CYS A 216 12.20 7.23 -11.21
N ALA A 217 10.94 7.33 -10.81
CA ALA A 217 10.51 8.22 -9.73
C ALA A 217 11.24 7.89 -8.43
N LEU A 218 11.30 6.61 -8.07
CA LEU A 218 11.97 6.12 -6.88
C LEU A 218 13.46 6.49 -6.84
N LEU A 219 14.19 6.25 -7.94
CA LEU A 219 15.61 6.59 -8.02
C LEU A 219 15.85 8.10 -7.88
N ARG A 220 14.97 8.93 -8.47
CA ARG A 220 15.02 10.39 -8.30
C ARG A 220 14.76 10.77 -6.85
N MET A 221 13.72 10.22 -6.22
CA MET A 221 13.40 10.48 -4.81
C MET A 221 14.54 10.11 -3.88
N VAL A 222 15.18 8.94 -4.07
CA VAL A 222 16.35 8.56 -3.27
C VAL A 222 17.51 9.52 -3.49
N ARG A 223 17.83 9.83 -4.75
CA ARG A 223 18.90 10.77 -5.09
C ARG A 223 18.70 12.12 -4.39
N ASN A 224 17.47 12.62 -4.37
CA ASN A 224 17.13 13.90 -3.74
C ASN A 224 17.28 13.85 -2.20
N HIS A 225 17.23 12.67 -1.59
CA HIS A 225 17.37 12.46 -0.14
C HIS A 225 18.77 11.98 0.29
N VAL A 226 19.73 11.85 -0.64
CA VAL A 226 21.11 11.50 -0.28
C VAL A 226 21.73 12.61 0.56
N GLY A 227 22.17 12.29 1.78
CA GLY A 227 22.78 13.25 2.69
C GLY A 227 21.79 13.96 3.62
N VAL A 228 20.49 13.65 3.53
CA VAL A 228 19.49 14.11 4.49
C VAL A 228 19.53 13.21 5.73
N GLU A 229 19.78 13.80 6.90
CA GLU A 229 19.90 13.05 8.17
C GLU A 229 18.57 12.41 8.62
N ASN A 230 17.44 13.04 8.28
CA ASN A 230 16.11 12.61 8.71
C ASN A 230 15.24 12.15 7.53
N ALA A 231 15.55 10.97 6.98
CA ALA A 231 14.79 10.34 5.89
C ALA A 231 14.32 8.91 6.27
N PRO A 232 13.44 8.77 7.27
CA PRO A 232 13.08 7.46 7.83
C PRO A 232 12.26 6.58 6.86
N TRP A 233 11.68 7.18 5.81
CA TRP A 233 11.00 6.46 4.73
C TRP A 233 11.93 5.52 3.98
N LEU A 234 13.21 5.88 3.78
CA LEU A 234 14.18 5.05 3.05
C LEU A 234 14.36 3.67 3.69
N CYS A 235 14.38 3.61 5.03
CA CYS A 235 14.49 2.34 5.76
C CYS A 235 13.21 1.50 5.65
N ARG A 236 12.04 2.13 5.69
CA ARG A 236 10.73 1.44 5.68
C ARG A 236 10.40 0.83 4.32
N THR A 237 10.65 1.57 3.25
CA THR A 237 10.24 1.16 1.92
C THR A 237 11.18 0.06 1.38
N ASN A 238 12.45 0.03 1.81
CA ASN A 238 13.50 -0.90 1.36
C ASN A 238 13.07 -2.39 1.28
N CYS A 239 12.36 -2.91 2.29
CA CYS A 239 11.91 -4.31 2.32
C CYS A 239 10.99 -4.69 1.15
N LYS A 240 10.31 -3.71 0.53
CA LYS A 240 9.37 -3.92 -0.58
C LYS A 240 10.02 -3.76 -1.95
N TRP A 241 11.21 -3.16 -2.01
CA TRP A 241 11.86 -2.85 -3.30
C TRP A 241 12.52 -4.08 -3.88
N GLY A 242 12.98 -4.98 -3.02
CA GLY A 242 13.62 -6.23 -3.44
C GLY A 242 12.78 -7.03 -4.43
N ASP A 243 11.45 -7.01 -4.29
CA ASP A 243 10.53 -7.73 -5.19
C ASP A 243 10.35 -7.00 -6.53
N LEU A 244 10.33 -5.66 -6.52
CA LEU A 244 10.30 -4.83 -7.73
C LEU A 244 11.61 -4.95 -8.51
N PHE A 245 12.77 -4.88 -7.84
CA PHE A 245 14.11 -5.00 -8.44
C PHE A 245 14.43 -6.41 -8.98
N ARG A 246 13.68 -7.43 -8.56
CA ARG A 246 13.80 -8.81 -9.08
C ARG A 246 13.01 -9.03 -10.37
N LYS A 247 12.08 -8.14 -10.72
CA LYS A 247 11.42 -8.20 -12.03
C LYS A 247 12.44 -7.94 -13.13
N PRO A 248 12.31 -8.58 -14.30
CA PRO A 248 13.16 -8.26 -15.44
C PRO A 248 12.93 -6.79 -15.80
N LEU A 249 13.84 -5.91 -15.34
CA LEU A 249 13.97 -4.57 -15.88
C LEU A 249 14.30 -4.77 -17.36
N MET A 250 13.30 -4.63 -18.22
CA MET A 250 13.45 -4.80 -19.65
C MET A 250 14.47 -3.77 -20.17
N PRO A 251 15.23 -4.11 -21.23
CA PRO A 251 16.23 -3.20 -21.78
C PRO A 251 15.57 -1.86 -22.09
N PHE A 252 16.01 -0.80 -21.39
CA PHE A 252 15.62 0.56 -21.69
C PHE A 252 15.89 0.79 -23.18
N SER A 253 14.83 0.86 -24.00
CA SER A 253 14.95 1.20 -25.41
C SER A 253 15.27 2.69 -25.53
N ASN A 254 16.53 3.02 -25.30
CA ASN A 254 17.32 4.03 -26.01
C ASN A 254 18.65 4.24 -25.27
N GLY A 255 19.74 4.02 -25.99
CA GLY A 255 21.12 4.06 -25.51
C GLY A 255 21.54 5.42 -24.95
N SER A 256 21.30 5.65 -23.66
CA SER A 256 21.81 6.84 -22.98
C SER A 256 22.08 6.53 -21.52
N MET A 257 23.36 6.29 -21.16
CA MET A 257 23.99 6.50 -19.83
C MET A 257 23.31 5.99 -18.53
N LYS A 258 22.10 5.44 -18.58
CA LYS A 258 21.23 5.14 -17.43
C LYS A 258 21.49 3.77 -16.83
N CYS A 259 21.93 2.76 -17.61
CA CYS A 259 22.24 1.42 -17.07
C CYS A 259 23.43 1.39 -16.10
N ALA A 260 24.49 2.17 -16.36
CA ALA A 260 25.65 2.22 -15.46
C ALA A 260 25.32 2.97 -14.15
N VAL A 261 24.56 4.07 -14.24
CA VAL A 261 24.08 4.82 -13.07
C VAL A 261 23.12 3.97 -12.25
N ILE A 262 22.18 3.24 -12.87
CA ILE A 262 21.25 2.37 -12.16
C ILE A 262 21.97 1.22 -11.45
N SER A 263 22.98 0.59 -12.07
CA SER A 263 23.78 -0.46 -11.43
C SER A 263 24.66 0.10 -10.29
N ALA A 264 25.29 1.25 -10.50
CA ALA A 264 26.11 1.92 -9.49
C ALA A 264 25.27 2.45 -8.31
N VAL A 265 24.06 2.95 -8.59
CA VAL A 265 23.09 3.42 -7.60
C VAL A 265 22.46 2.23 -6.88
N LYS A 266 22.13 1.13 -7.57
CA LYS A 266 21.70 -0.13 -6.95
C LYS A 266 22.75 -0.63 -5.96
N ASN A 267 24.03 -0.66 -6.33
CA ASN A 267 25.10 -1.12 -5.44
C ASN A 267 25.38 -0.13 -4.29
N ASN A 268 25.47 1.18 -4.56
CA ASN A 268 25.70 2.18 -3.51
C ASN A 268 24.52 2.34 -2.54
N ILE A 269 23.29 2.30 -3.05
CA ILE A 269 22.07 2.33 -2.22
C ILE A 269 22.01 1.04 -1.40
N ILE A 270 22.19 -0.15 -1.99
CA ILE A 270 22.21 -1.41 -1.23
C ILE A 270 23.31 -1.40 -0.14
N ASP A 271 24.50 -0.87 -0.42
CA ASP A 271 25.59 -0.79 0.55
C ASP A 271 25.41 0.30 1.63
N LYS A 272 24.72 1.40 1.32
CA LYS A 272 24.29 2.37 2.35
C LYS A 272 23.13 1.82 3.18
N LEU A 273 22.22 1.08 2.56
CA LEU A 273 21.08 0.45 3.22
C LEU A 273 21.49 -0.71 4.15
N ARG A 274 22.55 -1.46 3.82
CA ARG A 274 23.14 -2.45 4.73
C ARG A 274 23.69 -1.82 6.01
N ARG A 275 24.23 -0.60 5.91
CA ARG A 275 24.81 0.14 7.05
C ARG A 275 23.76 0.78 7.97
N CYS A 276 22.56 1.03 7.48
CA CYS A 276 21.44 1.49 8.32
C CYS A 276 20.68 0.36 9.02
N ALA A 277 20.94 -0.91 8.68
CA ALA A 277 20.28 -2.10 9.22
C ALA A 277 21.11 -2.84 10.28
N THR A 278 22.28 -2.32 10.63
CA THR A 278 23.17 -2.71 11.74
C THR A 278 23.19 -1.61 12.78
#